data_AF-A0A538ASY8-F1
#
_entry.id   AF-A0A538ASY8-F1
#
_cell.length_a   1.000
_cell.length_b   1.000
_cell.length_c   1.000
_cell.angle_alpha   90.00
_cell.angle_beta   90.00
_cell.angle_gamma   90.00
#
_symmetry.space_group_name_H-M   'P 1'
#
loop_
_entity.id
_entity.type
_entity.pdbx_description
1 polymer ?
#
loop_
_entity_poly.entity_id
_entity_poly.type
_entity_poly.pdbx_seq_one_letter_code
_entity_poly.pdbx_strand_id
1 'polypeptide(L)' 'IEGSPNMTCELMLEGDGGDENSGGLIVTAMRLVNAIPAVVAAKPGLLSALDLPPISGRGLVSI' A
#
# COMPACT_ATOMS: atom_id res chain seq x y z
N ILE A 1 -17.21 -3.14 5.50
CA ILE A 1 -17.13 -4.38 6.29
C ILE A 1 -18.37 -4.44 7.16
N GLU A 2 -19.25 -5.40 6.89
CA GLU A 2 -20.45 -5.64 7.69
C GLU A 2 -20.08 -6.41 8.96
N GLY A 3 -20.62 -5.99 10.10
CA GLY A 3 -20.32 -6.57 11.40
C GLY A 3 -20.84 -5.75 12.57
N SER A 4 -20.25 -5.97 13.75
CA SER A 4 -20.49 -5.17 14.94
C SER A 4 -19.14 -4.79 15.56
N PRO A 5 -18.60 -3.59 15.27
CA PRO A 5 -19.22 -2.50 14.53
C PRO A 5 -19.25 -2.72 13.00
N ASN A 6 -20.21 -2.08 12.34
CA ASN A 6 -20.15 -1.86 10.89
C ASN A 6 -19.07 -0.83 10.56
N MET A 7 -18.28 -1.08 9.52
CA MET A 7 -17.22 -0.18 9.06
C MET A 7 -17.39 0.16 7.58
N THR A 8 -17.35 1.45 7.24
CA THR A 8 -17.36 1.96 5.86
C THR A 8 -16.13 2.83 5.65
N CYS A 9 -15.49 2.72 4.49
CA CYS A 9 -14.32 3.51 4.14
C CYS A 9 -14.45 4.00 2.69
N GLU A 10 -14.27 5.30 2.50
CA GLU A 10 -14.16 5.95 1.20
C GLU A 10 -12.76 6.56 1.11
N LEU A 11 -12.08 6.33 0.00
CA LEU A 11 -10.69 6.70 -0.23
C LEU A 11 -10.57 7.30 -1.62
N MET A 12 -10.15 8.56 -1.67
CA MET A 12 -9.90 9.30 -2.91
C MET A 12 -8.42 9.61 -3.01
N LEU A 13 -7.85 9.37 -4.18
CA LEU A 13 -6.41 9.50 -4.42
C LEU A 13 -6.21 10.61 -5.45
N GLU A 14 -5.62 11.71 -5.03
CA GLU A 14 -5.35 12.86 -5.88
C GLU A 14 -3.85 13.11 -5.97
N GLY A 15 -3.39 13.39 -7.19
CA GLY A 15 -2.07 13.97 -7.43
C GLY A 15 -2.11 15.49 -7.32
N ASP A 16 -1.00 16.12 -7.70
CA ASP A 16 -0.89 17.58 -7.68
C ASP A 16 -2.00 18.25 -8.49
N GLY A 17 -2.64 19.26 -7.90
CA GLY A 17 -3.73 19.99 -8.54
C GLY A 17 -5.05 19.23 -8.66
N GLY A 18 -5.23 18.11 -7.95
CA GLY A 18 -6.46 17.32 -7.96
C GLY A 18 -6.52 16.30 -9.10
N ASP A 19 -5.40 15.99 -9.75
CA ASP A 19 -5.37 14.97 -10.81
C ASP A 19 -5.49 13.56 -10.22
N GLU A 20 -6.70 13.00 -10.27
CA GLU A 20 -7.00 11.64 -9.79
C GLU A 20 -6.20 10.55 -10.53
N ASN A 21 -5.86 10.78 -11.81
CA ASN A 21 -5.11 9.81 -12.60
C ASN A 21 -3.67 9.67 -12.06
N SER A 22 -2.98 10.80 -11.88
CA SER A 22 -1.66 10.80 -11.25
C SER A 22 -1.70 10.27 -9.82
N GLY A 23 -2.73 10.60 -9.04
CA GLY A 23 -2.91 10.08 -7.68
C GLY A 23 -2.93 8.55 -7.63
N GLY A 24 -3.77 7.91 -8.45
CA GLY A 24 -3.85 6.45 -8.55
C GLY A 24 -2.54 5.80 -9.03
N LEU A 25 -1.88 6.42 -10.02
CA LEU A 25 -0.60 5.94 -10.55
C LEU A 25 0.50 6.00 -9.49
N ILE A 26 0.61 7.12 -8.77
CA ILE A 26 1.63 7.33 -7.75
C ILE A 26 1.41 6.34 -6.59
N VAL A 27 0.18 6.14 -6.12
CA VAL A 27 -0.10 5.18 -5.02
C VAL A 27 0.27 3.75 -5.41
N THR A 28 -0.01 3.36 -6.65
CA THR A 28 0.40 2.04 -7.17
C THR A 28 1.92 1.91 -7.16
N ALA A 29 2.63 2.91 -7.69
CA ALA A 29 4.10 2.93 -7.70
C ALA A 29 4.69 2.92 -6.29
N MET A 30 4.15 3.73 -5.37
CA MET A 30 4.57 3.81 -3.97
C MET A 30 4.50 2.44 -3.29
N ARG A 31 3.41 1.68 -3.48
CA ARG A 31 3.29 0.34 -2.91
C ARG A 31 4.39 -0.59 -3.42
N LEU A 32 4.69 -0.56 -4.72
CA LEU A 32 5.72 -1.41 -5.33
C LEU A 32 7.11 -1.07 -4.80
N VAL A 33 7.51 0.19 -4.83
CA VAL A 33 8.86 0.59 -4.42
C VAL A 33 9.11 0.38 -2.93
N ASN A 34 8.10 0.63 -2.10
CA ASN A 34 8.20 0.40 -0.65
C ASN A 34 8.22 -1.09 -0.29
N ALA A 35 7.72 -1.98 -1.16
CA ALA A 35 7.75 -3.42 -0.95
C ALA A 35 9.12 -4.06 -1.23
N ILE A 36 10.00 -3.39 -2.00
CA ILE A 36 11.29 -3.95 -2.43
C ILE A 36 12.11 -4.55 -1.27
N PRO A 37 12.32 -3.88 -0.12
CA PRO A 37 13.11 -4.45 0.96
C PRO A 37 12.50 -5.73 1.53
N ALA A 38 11.16 -5.76 1.65
CA ALA A 38 10.44 -6.93 2.16
C ALA A 38 10.53 -8.12 1.19
N VAL A 39 10.43 -7.87 -0.11
CA VAL A 39 10.60 -8.91 -1.15
C VAL A 39 12.01 -9.46 -1.15
N VAL A 40 13.03 -8.60 -1.05
CA VAL A 40 14.44 -9.03 -1.00
C VAL A 40 14.73 -9.89 0.22
N ALA A 41 14.10 -9.61 1.36
CA ALA A 41 14.27 -10.38 2.60
C ALA A 41 13.43 -11.68 2.65
N ALA A 42 12.50 -11.87 1.72
CA ALA A 42 11.58 -13.00 1.73
C ALA A 42 12.24 -14.31 1.25
N LYS A 43 11.58 -15.44 1.55
CA LYS A 43 11.99 -16.74 1.00
C LYS A 43 11.75 -16.77 -0.52
N PRO A 44 12.59 -17.48 -1.31
CA PRO A 44 12.34 -17.65 -2.73
C PRO A 44 10.99 -18.32 -3.02
N GLY A 45 10.31 -17.88 -4.07
CA GLY A 45 9.03 -18.42 -4.51
C GLY A 45 8.12 -17.34 -5.10
N LEU A 46 6.93 -17.75 -5.55
CA LEU A 46 5.88 -16.81 -5.91
C LEU A 46 5.15 -16.39 -4.63
N LEU A 47 5.22 -15.11 -4.31
CA LEU A 47 4.61 -14.52 -3.12
C LEU A 47 3.45 -13.61 -3.53
N SER A 48 2.40 -13.61 -2.73
CA SER A 48 1.31 -12.64 -2.79
C SER A 48 1.60 -11.46 -1.86
N ALA A 49 0.81 -10.39 -1.99
CA ALA A 49 0.91 -9.25 -1.08
C ALA A 49 0.59 -9.60 0.39
N LEU A 50 -0.10 -10.72 0.66
CA LEU A 50 -0.41 -11.18 2.01
C LEU A 50 0.74 -11.96 2.67
N ASP A 51 1.70 -12.42 1.87
CA ASP A 51 2.90 -13.13 2.35
C ASP A 51 4.00 -12.15 2.82
N LEU A 52 3.80 -10.85 2.57
CA LEU A 52 4.71 -9.77 2.95
C LEU A 52 4.15 -9.00 4.16
N PRO A 53 5.01 -8.34 4.96
CA PRO A 53 4.55 -7.44 6.00
C PRO A 53 3.73 -6.27 5.43
N PRO A 54 2.92 -5.58 6.25
CA PRO A 54 2.27 -4.34 5.84
C PRO A 54 3.29 -3.33 5.28
N ILE A 55 3.07 -2.89 4.04
CA ILE A 55 3.98 -1.99 3.34
C ILE A 55 3.55 -0.54 3.60
N SER A 56 4.38 0.19 4.35
CA SER A 56 4.21 1.61 4.64
C SER A 56 5.31 2.45 3.97
N GLY A 57 5.15 3.77 4.01
CA GLY A 57 6.23 4.68 3.62
C GLY A 57 7.43 4.55 4.57
N ARG A 58 8.65 4.61 4.03
CA ARG A 58 9.87 4.57 4.85
C ARG A 58 9.87 5.69 5.88
N GLY A 59 10.10 5.35 7.15
CA GLY A 59 10.13 6.31 8.25
C GLY A 59 8.76 6.81 8.71
N LEU A 60 7.66 6.30 8.15
CA LEU A 60 6.31 6.74 8.51
C LEU A 60 5.78 6.05 9.77
N VAL A 61 6.22 4.83 10.04
CA VAL A 61 5.79 4.02 11.19
C VAL A 61 7.03 3.58 11.96
N SER A 62 7.10 3.88 13.26
CA SER A 62 8.07 3.27 14.16
C SER A 62 7.53 1.92 14.60
N ILE A 63 8.21 0.85 14.22
CA ILE A 63 8.00 -0.51 14.71
C ILE A 63 9.13 -0.87 15.67
#